data_AF-L8J0D5-F1
#
_entry.id   AF-L8J0D5-F1
#
_cell.length_a   1.000
_cell.length_b   1.000
_cell.length_c   1.000
_cell.angle_alpha   90.00
_cell.angle_beta   90.00
_cell.angle_gamma   90.00
#
_symmetry.space_group_name_H-M   'P 1'
#
loop_
_entity.id
_entity.type
_entity.pdbx_description
1 polymer ?
#
loop_
_entity_poly.entity_id
_entity_poly.type
_entity_poly.pdbx_seq_one_letter_code
_entity_poly.pdbx_strand_id
1 'polypeptide(L)'
;NRKGFGFPQQMVEGDQLQEAQAISVLHEMLQQSFTLFHTECFFAAWDTALLEQLCTGLQQQVDDLDACQGQVTGEEDSALGRMGPTLVLKRYFHGIHVYLKEKEYSDCTWEIIRVEM
;
A
#
# COMPACT_ATOMS: atom_id res chain seq x y z
N ASN A 1 7.19 22.97 3.45
CA ASN A 1 6.70 22.54 2.12
C ASN A 1 6.16 21.12 2.23
N ARG A 2 4.86 20.92 2.08
CA ARG A 2 4.23 19.60 2.03
C ARG A 2 4.47 19.01 0.63
N LYS A 3 5.10 17.85 0.52
CA LYS A 3 5.21 17.12 -0.74
C LYS A 3 3.86 16.44 -0.98
N GLY A 4 3.25 16.67 -2.15
CA GLY A 4 2.15 15.84 -2.61
C GLY A 4 2.73 14.67 -3.39
N PHE A 5 2.45 13.43 -3.00
CA PHE A 5 2.90 12.25 -3.74
C PHE A 5 1.98 11.91 -4.90
N GLY A 6 0.81 12.55 -4.98
CA GLY A 6 -0.11 12.40 -6.08
C GLY A 6 -0.74 11.01 -6.08
N PHE A 7 -1.38 10.66 -4.96
CA PHE A 7 -2.08 9.39 -4.81
C PHE A 7 -2.98 9.11 -6.03
N PRO A 8 -2.88 7.93 -6.67
CA PRO A 8 -3.59 7.63 -7.90
C PRO A 8 -5.06 7.29 -7.63
N GLN A 9 -5.87 8.30 -7.30
CA GLN A 9 -7.29 8.17 -6.92
C GLN A 9 -8.12 7.34 -7.91
N GLN A 10 -7.84 7.45 -9.21
CA GLN A 10 -8.51 6.69 -10.26
C GLN A 10 -8.43 5.17 -10.07
N MET A 11 -7.41 4.67 -9.35
CA MET A 11 -7.24 3.24 -9.08
C MET A 11 -8.04 2.74 -7.88
N VAL A 12 -8.67 3.62 -7.10
CA VAL A 12 -9.51 3.25 -5.95
C VAL A 12 -10.95 3.74 -6.08
N GLU A 13 -11.27 4.43 -7.17
CA GLU A 13 -12.63 4.84 -7.50
C GLU A 13 -13.44 3.61 -7.92
N GLY A 14 -14.41 3.22 -7.07
CA GLY A 14 -15.17 1.98 -7.21
C GLY A 14 -15.95 1.83 -8.51
N ASP A 15 -16.29 2.94 -9.18
CA ASP A 15 -17.04 2.93 -10.44
C ASP A 15 -16.16 2.60 -11.66
N GLN A 16 -14.82 2.61 -11.52
CA GLN A 16 -13.87 2.43 -12.64
C GLN A 16 -13.29 1.02 -12.76
N LEU A 17 -13.45 0.16 -11.75
CA LEU A 17 -12.78 -1.14 -11.69
C LEU A 17 -13.78 -2.28 -11.55
N GLN A 18 -13.48 -3.39 -12.25
CA GLN A 18 -14.16 -4.66 -11.98
C GLN A 18 -13.80 -5.16 -10.58
N GLU A 19 -14.65 -5.96 -9.97
CA GLU A 19 -14.46 -6.48 -8.61
C GLU A 19 -13.10 -7.18 -8.41
N ALA A 20 -12.69 -8.04 -9.33
CA ALA A 20 -11.39 -8.71 -9.29
C ALA A 20 -10.19 -7.73 -9.37
N GLN A 21 -10.36 -6.63 -10.10
CA GLN A 21 -9.35 -5.57 -10.18
C GLN A 21 -9.33 -4.74 -8.89
N ALA A 22 -10.49 -4.44 -8.31
CA ALA A 22 -10.60 -3.73 -7.04
C ALA A 22 -9.97 -4.54 -5.89
N ILE A 23 -10.19 -5.85 -5.85
CA ILE A 23 -9.53 -6.78 -4.91
C ILE A 23 -8.01 -6.73 -5.10
N SER A 24 -7.53 -6.78 -6.35
CA SER A 24 -6.09 -6.73 -6.65
C SER A 24 -5.45 -5.40 -6.24
N VAL A 25 -6.15 -4.29 -6.46
CA VAL A 25 -5.73 -2.95 -6.03
C VAL A 25 -5.66 -2.89 -4.51
N LEU A 26 -6.69 -3.34 -3.80
CA LEU A 26 -6.73 -3.34 -2.35
C LEU A 26 -5.60 -4.19 -1.76
N HIS A 27 -5.42 -5.41 -2.28
CA HIS A 27 -4.35 -6.31 -1.88
C HIS A 27 -2.97 -5.64 -2.05
N GLU A 28 -2.70 -5.05 -3.22
CA GLU A 28 -1.44 -4.34 -3.47
C GLU A 28 -1.26 -3.14 -2.54
N MET A 29 -2.32 -2.37 -2.27
CA MET A 29 -2.25 -1.20 -1.39
C MET A 29 -1.91 -1.60 0.05
N LEU A 30 -2.53 -2.66 0.56
CA LEU A 30 -2.24 -3.22 1.89
C LEU A 30 -0.82 -3.77 1.98
N GLN A 31 -0.38 -4.54 0.99
CA GLN A 31 0.96 -5.12 0.96
C GLN A 31 2.06 -4.04 0.92
N GLN A 32 1.88 -2.99 0.12
CA GLN A 32 2.82 -1.87 0.06
C GLN A 32 2.83 -1.06 1.36
N SER A 33 1.67 -0.87 1.99
CA SER A 33 1.56 -0.20 3.29
C SER A 33 2.27 -0.99 4.38
N PHE A 34 2.03 -2.31 4.47
CA PHE A 34 2.72 -3.19 5.39
C PHE A 34 4.24 -3.12 5.21
N THR A 35 4.73 -3.22 3.96
CA THR A 35 6.17 -3.13 3.66
C THR A 35 6.76 -1.80 4.11
N LEU A 36 6.04 -0.70 3.89
CA LEU A 36 6.46 0.65 4.28
C LEU A 36 6.61 0.79 5.80
N PHE A 37 5.60 0.35 6.56
CA PHE A 37 5.59 0.47 8.03
C PHE A 37 6.47 -0.56 8.74
N HIS A 38 6.70 -1.72 8.12
CA HIS A 38 7.59 -2.75 8.64
C HIS A 38 9.07 -2.43 8.43
N THR A 39 9.41 -1.47 7.54
CA THR A 39 10.81 -1.09 7.32
C THR A 39 11.41 -0.49 8.61
N GLU A 40 12.52 -1.08 9.08
CA GLU A 40 13.16 -0.87 10.40
C GLU A 40 13.52 0.59 10.78
N CYS A 41 13.34 1.56 9.88
CA CYS A 41 13.60 2.98 10.11
C CYS A 41 12.47 3.71 10.86
N PHE A 42 11.43 2.99 11.30
CA PHE A 42 10.23 3.54 11.93
C PHE A 42 10.29 3.63 13.47
N PHE A 43 11.32 3.01 14.10
CA PHE A 43 11.38 2.84 15.55
C PHE A 43 11.79 4.09 16.36
N ALA A 44 12.35 5.12 15.73
CA ALA A 44 12.81 6.31 16.47
C ALA A 44 11.73 7.39 16.67
N ALA A 45 10.72 7.45 15.80
CA ALA A 45 9.79 8.58 15.73
C ALA A 45 8.37 8.29 16.25
N TRP A 46 7.96 7.02 16.38
CA TRP A 46 6.58 6.62 16.67
C TRP A 46 6.50 5.65 17.85
N ASP A 47 5.32 5.52 18.45
CA ASP A 47 5.04 4.53 19.50
C ASP A 47 5.13 3.11 18.91
N THR A 48 6.10 2.34 19.38
CA THR A 48 6.41 1.01 18.86
C THR A 48 5.26 0.03 19.04
N ALA A 49 4.47 0.15 20.11
CA ALA A 49 3.34 -0.74 20.34
C ALA A 49 2.19 -0.47 19.36
N LEU A 50 1.92 0.80 19.05
CA LEU A 50 0.93 1.16 18.03
C LEU A 50 1.38 0.72 16.63
N LEU A 51 2.67 0.81 16.33
CA LEU A 51 3.22 0.34 15.06
C LEU A 51 3.10 -1.18 14.92
N GLU A 52 3.44 -1.95 15.96
CA GLU A 52 3.28 -3.40 15.97
C GLU A 52 1.82 -3.82 15.75
N GLN A 53 0.87 -3.13 16.40
CA GLN A 53 -0.56 -3.36 16.19
C GLN A 53 -0.99 -3.04 14.75
N LEU A 54 -0.51 -1.93 14.18
CA LEU A 54 -0.79 -1.56 12.80
C LEU A 54 -0.26 -2.62 11.82
N CYS A 55 1.01 -3.02 11.95
CA CYS A 55 1.63 -4.03 11.10
C CYS A 55 0.92 -5.38 11.22
N THR A 56 0.52 -5.79 12.42
CA THR A 56 -0.24 -7.02 12.65
C THR A 56 -1.62 -6.95 11.97
N GLY A 57 -2.32 -5.83 12.11
CA GLY A 57 -3.62 -5.62 11.48
C GLY A 57 -3.55 -5.62 9.95
N LEU A 58 -2.52 -4.96 9.38
CA LEU A 58 -2.27 -4.96 7.94
C LEU A 58 -1.97 -6.36 7.41
N GLN A 59 -1.10 -7.12 8.11
CA GLN A 59 -0.78 -8.49 7.71
C GLN A 59 -2.04 -9.38 7.74
N GLN A 60 -2.87 -9.26 8.77
CA GLN A 60 -4.13 -10.01 8.85
C GLN A 60 -5.05 -9.70 7.66
N GLN A 61 -5.17 -8.43 7.27
CA GLN A 61 -5.99 -8.05 6.11
C GLN A 61 -5.43 -8.59 4.79
N VAL A 62 -4.11 -8.66 4.63
CA VAL A 62 -3.47 -9.30 3.47
C VAL A 62 -3.78 -10.80 3.46
N ASP A 63 -3.59 -11.49 4.58
CA ASP A 63 -3.85 -12.92 4.71
C ASP A 63 -5.32 -13.28 4.43
N ASP A 64 -6.26 -12.46 4.90
CA ASP A 64 -7.70 -12.62 4.65
C ASP A 64 -8.03 -12.50 3.15
N LEU A 65 -7.42 -11.54 2.44
CA LEU A 65 -7.61 -11.36 1.00
C LEU A 65 -7.01 -12.51 0.20
N ASP A 66 -5.82 -12.99 0.57
CA ASP A 66 -5.18 -14.16 -0.06
C ASP A 66 -6.06 -15.42 0.09
N ALA A 67 -6.65 -15.62 1.27
CA ALA A 67 -7.57 -16.72 1.51
C ALA A 67 -8.84 -16.64 0.67
N CYS A 68 -9.39 -15.44 0.46
CA CYS A 68 -10.53 -15.19 -0.42
C CYS A 68 -10.19 -15.41 -1.91
N GLN A 69 -8.99 -15.04 -2.34
CA GLN A 69 -8.58 -15.15 -3.75
C GLN A 69 -8.47 -16.61 -4.22
N GLY A 70 -8.19 -17.54 -3.31
CA GLY A 70 -8.23 -18.99 -3.57
C GLY A 70 -9.62 -19.53 -4.00
N GLN A 71 -10.69 -18.73 -3.85
CA GLN A 71 -12.07 -19.13 -4.16
C GLN A 71 -12.60 -18.55 -5.50
N VAL A 72 -11.92 -17.56 -6.09
CA VAL A 72 -12.37 -16.85 -7.29
C VAL A 72 -11.54 -17.28 -8.50
N THR A 73 -11.76 -18.51 -8.97
CA THR A 73 -11.20 -19.01 -10.24
C THR A 73 -12.31 -19.11 -11.30
N GLY A 74 -12.82 -17.95 -11.70
CA GLY A 74 -13.71 -17.78 -12.87
C GLY A 74 -12.96 -17.13 -14.03
N GLU A 75 -13.18 -17.64 -15.23
CA GLU A 75 -12.38 -17.50 -16.47
C GLU A 75 -12.28 -16.08 -17.11
N GLU A 76 -12.66 -15.00 -16.42
CA GLU A 76 -12.64 -13.63 -16.99
C GLU A 76 -11.37 -12.83 -16.63
N ASP A 77 -10.41 -13.49 -15.98
CA ASP A 77 -9.30 -12.88 -15.24
C ASP A 77 -7.95 -12.98 -15.98
N SER A 78 -7.78 -12.23 -17.07
CA SER A 78 -6.45 -12.08 -17.66
C SER A 78 -5.52 -11.43 -16.64
N ALA A 79 -4.44 -12.12 -16.26
CA ALA A 79 -3.39 -11.60 -15.35
C ALA A 79 -2.88 -10.21 -15.79
N LEU A 80 -2.93 -9.93 -17.09
CA LEU A 80 -2.53 -8.64 -17.67
C LEU A 80 -3.50 -7.50 -17.32
N GLY A 81 -4.80 -7.77 -17.25
CA GLY A 81 -5.84 -6.80 -16.90
C GLY A 81 -5.84 -6.41 -15.42
N ARG A 82 -5.39 -7.32 -14.54
CA ARG A 82 -5.16 -7.05 -13.11
C ARG A 82 -3.84 -6.33 -12.83
N MET A 83 -2.80 -6.56 -13.65
CA MET A 83 -1.49 -5.94 -13.46
C MET A 83 -1.47 -4.43 -13.71
N GLY A 84 -2.33 -3.91 -14.59
CA GLY A 84 -2.34 -2.48 -14.93
C GLY A 84 -2.50 -1.55 -13.72
N PRO A 85 -3.61 -1.67 -12.96
CA PRO A 85 -3.85 -0.84 -11.78
C PRO A 85 -2.81 -1.00 -10.66
N THR A 86 -2.37 -2.23 -10.40
CA THR A 86 -1.41 -2.53 -9.33
C THR A 86 -0.01 -1.97 -9.64
N LEU A 87 0.41 -1.91 -10.91
CA LEU A 87 1.67 -1.29 -11.31
C LEU A 87 1.71 0.22 -11.04
N VAL A 88 0.57 0.92 -11.15
CA VAL A 88 0.48 2.35 -10.83
C VAL A 88 0.70 2.56 -9.33
N LEU A 89 0.08 1.72 -8.49
CA LEU A 89 0.30 1.75 -7.04
C LEU A 89 1.74 1.42 -6.66
N LYS A 90 2.36 0.39 -7.25
CA LYS A 90 3.78 0.06 -7.05
C LYS A 90 4.69 1.25 -7.33
N ARG A 91 4.42 1.98 -8.42
CA ARG A 91 5.19 3.18 -8.78
C ARG A 91 5.01 4.31 -7.77
N TYR A 92 3.77 4.52 -7.30
CA TYR A 92 3.46 5.50 -6.27
C TYR A 92 4.23 5.22 -4.97
N PHE A 93 4.14 3.99 -4.44
CA PHE A 93 4.87 3.60 -3.22
C PHE A 93 6.39 3.59 -3.43
N HIS A 94 6.88 3.23 -4.62
CA HIS A 94 8.30 3.38 -4.95
C HIS A 94 8.77 4.83 -4.80
N GLY A 95 7.97 5.81 -5.25
CA GLY A 95 8.26 7.24 -5.07
C GLY A 95 8.35 7.67 -3.60
N ILE A 96 7.54 7.07 -2.73
CA ILE A 96 7.60 7.27 -1.27
C ILE A 96 8.91 6.72 -0.70
N HIS A 97 9.28 5.49 -1.06
CA HIS A 97 10.54 4.89 -0.60
C HIS A 97 11.77 5.67 -1.06
N VAL A 98 11.78 6.17 -2.31
CA VAL A 98 12.85 7.05 -2.82
C VAL A 98 12.92 8.33 -1.99
N TYR A 99 11.78 8.97 -1.73
CA TYR A 99 11.74 10.19 -0.92
C TYR A 99 12.23 9.98 0.51
N LEU A 100 11.83 8.88 1.17
CA LEU A 100 12.31 8.54 2.51
C LEU A 100 13.84 8.38 2.55
N LYS A 101 14.41 7.71 1.54
CA LYS A 101 15.86 7.56 1.38
C LYS A 101 16.56 8.91 1.16
N GLU A 102 16.03 9.75 0.28
CA GLU A 102 16.57 11.09 0.01
C GLU A 102 16.55 12.02 1.24
N LYS A 103 15.63 11.76 2.17
CA LYS A 103 15.47 12.52 3.41
C LYS A 103 16.07 11.82 4.63
N GLU A 104 16.87 10.78 4.41
CA GLU A 104 17.59 10.04 5.44
C GLU A 104 16.69 9.57 6.58
N TYR A 105 15.41 9.26 6.26
CA TYR A 105 14.44 8.77 7.24
C TYR A 105 14.24 9.69 8.46
N SER A 106 14.42 11.00 8.31
CA SER A 106 14.21 11.97 9.40
C SER A 106 12.78 11.93 9.96
N ASP A 107 12.59 12.23 11.25
CA ASP A 107 11.28 12.27 11.91
C ASP A 107 10.25 13.14 11.17
N CYS A 108 10.65 14.33 10.72
CA CYS A 108 9.78 15.25 9.96
C CYS A 108 9.27 14.62 8.64
N THR A 109 10.07 13.75 8.03
CA THR A 109 9.70 13.07 6.79
C THR A 109 8.69 11.96 7.08
N TRP A 110 8.82 11.26 8.20
CA TRP A 110 7.82 10.28 8.64
C TRP A 110 6.47 10.89 8.99
N GLU A 111 6.45 12.09 9.59
CA GLU A 111 5.20 12.85 9.80
C GLU A 111 4.47 13.15 8.49
N ILE A 112 5.22 13.46 7.42
CA ILE A 112 4.63 13.67 6.09
C ILE A 112 4.05 12.36 5.56
N ILE A 113 4.75 11.23 5.73
CA ILE A 113 4.25 9.92 5.29
C ILE A 113 3.02 9.49 6.09
N ARG A 114 2.96 9.77 7.40
CA ARG A 114 1.76 9.48 8.22
C ARG A 114 0.50 10.15 7.68
N VAL A 115 0.63 11.37 7.19
CA VAL A 115 -0.51 12.15 6.67
C VAL A 115 -0.84 11.78 5.22
N GLU A 116 0.11 11.19 4.49
CA GLU A 116 -0.13 10.69 3.13
C GLU A 116 -0.83 9.32 3.12
N MET A 117 -0.57 8.49 4.13
CA MET A 117 -1.22 7.19 4.35
C MET A 117 -2.58 7.36 5.02
#